data_AF-A0A6N0HWX8-F1
#
_entry.id   AF-A0A6N0HWX8-F1
#
_cell.length_a   1.000
_cell.length_b   1.000
_cell.length_c   1.000
_cell.angle_alpha   90.00
_cell.angle_beta   90.00
_cell.angle_gamma   90.00
#
_symmetry.space_group_name_H-M   'P 1'
#
loop_
_entity.id
_entity.type
_entity.pdbx_description
1 polymer ?
#
loop_
_entity_poly.entity_id
_entity_poly.type
_entity_poly.pdbx_seq_one_letter_code
_entity_poly.pdbx_strand_id
1 'polypeptide(L)'
;MNTLSLTGSITDASVCARSAVAGRGAAADGLPEGPFSQAQCSECHAEKSPAVHSYATSKHGVLARLGNGPVGRSPDCVGCHTERAHAPSNPERMRQNCNRCHSSRYVRTLITNGKQMIELGMMKAREAEQLLLRARAEFPADSLLEMEAYYLELQQHLTNLRLGVAHQSPDYQWWHGQPALDGDLLHIKGAYDLLQRQRALE
;
A
#
# COMPACT_ATOMS: atom_id res chain seq x y z
N MET A 1 34.70 33.45 -2.54
CA MET A 1 34.00 33.05 -1.30
C MET A 1 32.56 33.53 -1.43
N ASN A 2 31.61 32.61 -1.58
CA ASN A 2 30.21 32.77 -1.20
C ASN A 2 29.55 31.40 -1.28
N THR A 3 29.74 30.62 -0.22
CA THR A 3 28.96 29.41 0.07
C THR A 3 27.60 29.86 0.59
N LEU A 4 26.57 29.77 -0.25
CA LEU A 4 25.19 29.90 0.19
C LEU A 4 24.85 28.70 1.06
N SER A 5 24.83 28.94 2.37
CA SER A 5 24.40 28.02 3.41
C SER A 5 22.88 27.83 3.30
N LEU A 6 22.43 26.69 2.79
CA LEU A 6 21.05 26.22 2.88
C LEU A 6 20.80 25.69 4.30
N THR A 7 20.69 26.59 5.27
CA THR A 7 20.09 26.31 6.58
C THR A 7 18.62 26.71 6.52
N GLY A 8 17.84 26.02 5.68
CA GLY A 8 16.39 26.04 5.74
C GLY A 8 15.93 24.94 6.70
N SER A 9 15.21 25.31 7.76
CA SER A 9 14.62 24.36 8.69
C SER A 9 13.67 23.42 7.95
N ILE A 10 13.92 22.11 8.05
CA ILE A 10 13.12 21.01 7.47
C ILE A 10 11.85 20.82 8.33
N THR A 11 11.02 21.86 8.40
CA THR A 11 9.72 21.83 9.09
C THR A 11 8.58 22.24 8.14
N ASP A 12 8.91 22.46 6.88
CA ASP A 12 7.99 23.02 5.90
C ASP A 12 7.14 21.93 5.24
N ALA A 13 5.82 21.98 5.50
CA ALA A 13 4.81 21.14 4.86
C ALA A 13 4.88 21.18 3.32
N SER A 14 5.57 22.19 2.76
CA SER A 14 5.86 22.33 1.33
C SER A 14 6.67 21.20 0.70
N VAL A 15 7.41 20.39 1.48
CA VAL A 15 8.15 19.20 0.98
C VAL A 15 7.19 18.06 0.64
N CYS A 16 6.09 17.95 1.37
CA CYS A 16 5.14 16.85 1.20
C CYS A 16 4.22 16.99 -0.01
N ALA A 17 3.87 18.22 -0.39
CA ALA A 17 3.01 18.50 -1.54
C ALA A 17 3.65 18.09 -2.90
N ARG A 18 4.99 17.94 -2.96
CA ARG A 18 5.70 17.61 -4.20
C ARG A 18 5.75 16.10 -4.51
N SER A 19 5.53 15.23 -3.51
CA SER A 19 5.58 13.76 -3.69
C SER A 19 4.23 13.11 -3.97
N ALA A 20 3.11 13.80 -3.72
CA ALA A 20 1.76 13.24 -3.81
C ALA A 20 1.23 13.05 -5.25
N VAL A 21 1.96 13.51 -6.28
CA VAL A 21 1.51 13.48 -7.69
C VAL A 21 1.76 12.11 -8.36
N ALA A 22 2.49 11.19 -7.74
CA ALA A 22 2.73 9.88 -8.33
C ALA A 22 2.35 8.77 -7.35
N GLY A 23 1.33 7.98 -7.69
CA GLY A 23 1.13 6.61 -7.19
C GLY A 23 2.24 5.63 -7.60
N ARG A 24 3.45 6.15 -7.85
CA ARG A 24 4.71 5.44 -8.05
C ARG A 24 5.67 6.09 -7.07
N GLY A 25 6.33 5.28 -6.24
CA GLY A 25 7.21 5.72 -5.16
C GLY A 25 7.99 6.98 -5.52
N ALA A 26 7.91 7.98 -4.64
CA ALA A 26 8.61 9.24 -4.79
C ALA A 26 10.04 9.00 -5.27
N ALA A 27 10.42 9.73 -6.32
CA ALA A 27 11.76 9.76 -6.88
C ALA A 27 12.80 10.09 -5.79
N ALA A 28 14.04 9.70 -6.06
CA ALA A 28 15.21 9.68 -5.20
C ALA A 28 15.68 11.02 -4.57
N ASP A 29 14.84 12.05 -4.52
CA ASP A 29 15.07 13.22 -3.69
C ASP A 29 14.59 12.88 -2.26
N GLY A 30 15.56 12.68 -1.37
CA GLY A 30 15.40 12.04 -0.06
C GLY A 30 14.11 12.37 0.68
N LEU A 31 13.43 11.31 1.13
CA LEU A 31 12.28 11.42 2.02
C LEU A 31 12.61 12.35 3.19
N PRO A 32 11.69 13.25 3.61
CA PRO A 32 11.98 14.16 4.71
C PRO A 32 12.36 13.37 5.96
N GLU A 33 13.36 13.85 6.67
CA GLU A 33 13.71 13.32 7.99
C GLU A 33 12.73 13.89 9.03
N GLY A 34 12.28 13.03 9.95
CA GLY A 34 11.37 13.42 11.03
C GLY A 34 12.04 14.31 12.09
N PRO A 35 11.34 14.64 13.18
CA PRO A 35 10.14 13.95 13.69
C PRO A 35 8.82 14.35 12.99
N PHE A 36 7.91 13.39 12.84
CA PHE A 36 6.56 13.61 12.33
C PHE A 36 5.48 13.40 13.40
N SER A 37 4.44 14.21 13.35
CA SER A 37 3.16 14.02 14.03
C SER A 37 2.16 13.23 13.17
N GLN A 38 1.09 12.72 13.79
CA GLN A 38 -0.01 12.06 13.08
C GLN A 38 -0.62 12.92 11.97
N ALA A 39 -0.79 14.22 12.23
CA ALA A 39 -1.35 15.16 11.26
C ALA A 39 -0.44 15.29 10.04
N GLN A 40 0.87 15.45 10.26
CA GLN A 40 1.87 15.53 9.18
C GLN A 40 1.90 14.25 8.34
N CYS A 41 1.78 13.07 8.96
CA CYS A 41 1.67 11.82 8.19
C CYS A 41 0.46 11.82 7.24
N SER A 42 -0.70 12.29 7.73
CA SER A 42 -1.94 12.30 6.95
C SER A 42 -1.94 13.35 5.83
N GLU A 43 -1.27 14.48 6.07
CA GLU A 43 -1.07 15.53 5.09
C GLU A 43 -0.17 15.05 3.94
N CYS A 44 0.98 14.45 4.25
CA CYS A 44 1.94 13.99 3.24
C CYS A 44 1.45 12.75 2.48
N HIS A 45 0.82 11.80 3.16
CA HIS A 45 0.27 10.62 2.51
C HIS A 45 -1.10 10.89 1.86
N ALA A 46 -1.68 12.09 1.99
CA ALA A 46 -3.01 12.46 1.53
C ALA A 46 -4.16 11.63 2.15
N GLU A 47 -5.21 12.31 2.61
CA GLU A 47 -6.34 11.70 3.33
C GLU A 47 -7.00 10.53 2.58
N LYS A 48 -7.12 10.66 1.26
CA LYS A 48 -7.77 9.67 0.39
C LYS A 48 -6.81 8.58 -0.11
N SER A 49 -5.53 8.63 0.24
CA SER A 49 -4.63 7.56 -0.20
C SER A 49 -5.00 6.23 0.46
N PRO A 50 -4.67 5.11 -0.19
CA PRO A 50 -4.84 3.80 0.40
C PRO A 50 -4.20 3.66 1.80
N ALA A 51 -3.05 4.31 2.04
CA ALA A 51 -2.35 4.20 3.31
C ALA A 51 -3.13 4.89 4.45
N VAL A 52 -3.54 6.15 4.25
CA VAL A 52 -4.28 6.91 5.27
C VAL A 52 -5.69 6.35 5.44
N HIS A 53 -6.38 6.11 4.33
CA HIS A 53 -7.77 5.69 4.37
C HIS A 53 -7.93 4.28 4.96
N SER A 54 -7.04 3.33 4.64
CA SER A 54 -7.08 2.00 5.28
C SER A 54 -6.87 2.08 6.79
N TYR A 55 -5.93 2.91 7.28
CA TYR A 55 -5.79 3.13 8.72
C TYR A 55 -7.05 3.79 9.31
N ALA A 56 -7.55 4.86 8.69
CA ALA A 56 -8.68 5.65 9.18
C ALA A 56 -9.96 4.83 9.32
N THR A 57 -10.18 3.85 8.43
CA THR A 57 -11.34 2.94 8.46
C THR A 57 -11.11 1.69 9.32
N SER A 58 -9.89 1.44 9.78
CA SER A 58 -9.61 0.37 10.74
C SER A 58 -10.20 0.68 12.13
N LYS A 59 -10.31 -0.35 12.98
CA LYS A 59 -10.69 -0.14 14.38
C LYS A 59 -9.71 0.77 15.12
N HIS A 60 -8.42 0.75 14.75
CA HIS A 60 -7.45 1.63 15.35
C HIS A 60 -7.69 3.10 14.99
N GLY A 61 -7.89 3.41 13.71
CA GLY A 61 -8.17 4.77 13.24
C GLY A 61 -9.49 5.32 13.79
N VAL A 62 -10.53 4.49 13.82
CA VAL A 62 -11.83 4.87 14.40
C VAL A 62 -11.69 5.22 15.89
N LEU A 63 -10.99 4.40 16.67
CA LEU A 63 -10.79 4.66 18.10
C LEU A 63 -9.89 5.88 18.34
N ALA A 64 -8.84 6.08 17.54
CA ALA A 64 -7.99 7.25 17.64
C ALA A 64 -8.78 8.56 17.38
N ARG A 65 -9.70 8.55 16.41
CA ARG A 65 -10.57 9.69 16.10
C ARG A 65 -11.61 9.99 17.18
N LEU A 66 -12.18 8.96 17.82
CA LEU A 66 -13.22 9.11 18.86
C LEU A 66 -12.66 9.63 20.20
N GLY A 67 -11.36 9.84 20.30
CA GLY A 67 -10.69 10.38 21.47
C GLY A 67 -9.85 9.32 22.18
N ASN A 68 -8.54 9.58 22.20
CA ASN A 68 -7.63 8.94 23.13
C ASN A 68 -7.84 9.58 24.50
N GLY A 69 -8.34 8.81 25.47
CA GLY A 69 -8.29 9.23 26.87
C GLY A 69 -6.83 9.42 27.35
N PRO A 70 -6.61 9.73 28.64
CA PRO A 70 -5.27 9.98 29.20
C PRO A 70 -4.26 8.83 29.00
N VAL A 71 -4.74 7.64 28.69
CA VAL A 71 -3.94 6.52 28.14
C VAL A 71 -4.54 6.22 26.78
N GLY A 72 -3.81 6.48 25.69
CA GLY A 72 -4.30 6.27 24.33
C GLY A 72 -4.87 4.86 24.16
N ARG A 73 -6.14 4.77 23.75
CA ARG A 73 -6.87 3.50 23.60
C ARG A 73 -6.55 2.77 22.30
N SER A 74 -5.88 3.47 21.40
CA SER A 74 -5.51 2.99 20.08
C SER A 74 -4.25 3.69 19.59
N PRO A 75 -3.33 2.99 18.88
CA PRO A 75 -2.18 3.63 18.28
C PRO A 75 -2.58 4.48 17.07
N ASP A 76 -1.85 5.57 16.87
CA ASP A 76 -1.82 6.36 15.63
C ASP A 76 -0.63 5.94 14.75
N CYS A 77 -0.45 6.62 13.60
CA CYS A 77 0.66 6.33 12.69
C CYS A 77 2.01 6.43 13.39
N VAL A 78 2.20 7.45 14.24
CA VAL A 78 3.45 7.67 14.99
C VAL A 78 3.63 6.60 16.08
N GLY A 79 2.55 6.20 16.75
CA GLY A 79 2.56 5.15 17.77
C GLY A 79 3.01 3.79 17.22
N CYS A 80 2.69 3.48 15.95
CA CYS A 80 3.11 2.26 15.28
C CYS A 80 4.46 2.39 14.53
N HIS A 81 4.66 3.49 13.80
CA HIS A 81 5.80 3.67 12.89
C HIS A 81 6.95 4.51 13.45
N THR A 82 6.77 5.15 14.61
CA THR A 82 7.64 6.17 15.23
C THR A 82 7.62 7.52 14.51
N GLU A 83 8.11 8.56 15.17
CA GLU A 83 8.25 9.90 14.58
C GLU A 83 9.29 9.95 13.43
N ARG A 84 10.08 8.88 13.24
CA ARG A 84 11.08 8.73 12.16
C ARG A 84 10.67 7.63 11.16
N ALA A 85 9.38 7.55 10.86
CA ALA A 85 8.70 6.46 10.15
C ALA A 85 9.29 6.05 8.78
N HIS A 86 10.12 6.89 8.14
CA HIS A 86 10.81 6.54 6.89
C HIS A 86 11.98 5.56 7.09
N ALA A 87 12.30 5.17 8.33
CA ALA A 87 13.26 4.11 8.61
C ALA A 87 12.74 2.73 8.16
N PRO A 88 13.63 1.78 7.82
CA PRO A 88 13.23 0.42 7.46
C PRO A 88 12.31 -0.24 8.49
N SER A 89 11.34 -1.01 8.00
CA SER A 89 10.42 -1.75 8.87
C SER A 89 11.19 -2.72 9.77
N ASN A 90 10.86 -2.75 11.06
CA ASN A 90 11.39 -3.72 12.02
C ASN A 90 10.24 -4.62 12.51
N PRO A 91 10.14 -5.88 12.05
CA PRO A 91 9.05 -6.79 12.42
C PRO A 91 8.97 -7.12 13.90
N GLU A 92 10.10 -7.17 14.60
CA GLU A 92 10.14 -7.42 16.04
C GLU A 92 9.60 -6.21 16.82
N ARG A 93 10.03 -4.99 16.46
CA ARG A 93 9.47 -3.76 17.02
C ARG A 93 7.97 -3.66 16.79
N MET A 94 7.50 -3.99 15.59
CA MET A 94 6.07 -3.97 15.28
C MET A 94 5.29 -4.96 16.14
N ARG A 95 5.81 -6.19 16.32
CA ARG A 95 5.22 -7.18 17.21
C ARG A 95 5.16 -6.70 18.66
N GLN A 96 6.23 -6.07 19.15
CA GLN A 96 6.27 -5.49 20.49
C GLN A 96 5.23 -4.38 20.67
N ASN A 97 5.05 -3.52 19.66
CA ASN A 97 4.01 -2.48 19.66
C ASN A 97 2.61 -3.09 19.77
N CYS A 98 2.30 -4.13 18.99
CA CYS A 98 1.02 -4.83 19.07
C CYS A 98 0.79 -5.46 20.46
N ASN A 99 1.84 -6.03 21.07
CA ASN A 99 1.77 -6.68 22.38
C ASN A 99 1.53 -5.72 23.56
N ARG A 100 1.62 -4.40 23.35
CA ARG A 100 1.26 -3.41 24.38
C ARG A 100 -0.23 -3.45 24.74
N CYS A 101 -1.07 -3.84 23.78
CA CYS A 101 -2.54 -3.87 23.94
C CYS A 101 -3.17 -5.24 23.68
N HIS A 102 -2.51 -6.09 22.89
CA HIS A 102 -3.03 -7.41 22.52
C HIS A 102 -2.19 -8.55 23.11
N SER A 103 -2.82 -9.71 23.34
CA SER A 103 -2.09 -10.89 23.76
C SER A 103 -1.19 -11.43 22.64
N SER A 104 -0.04 -12.01 23.02
CA SER A 104 0.90 -12.61 22.06
C SER A 104 0.26 -13.67 21.17
N ARG A 105 -0.73 -14.41 21.68
CA ARG A 105 -1.51 -15.38 20.88
C ARG A 105 -2.27 -14.69 19.76
N TYR A 106 -3.01 -13.63 20.09
CA TYR A 106 -3.78 -12.86 19.11
C TYR A 106 -2.86 -12.26 18.04
N VAL A 107 -1.79 -11.58 18.46
CA VAL A 107 -0.82 -10.95 17.54
C VAL A 107 -0.19 -11.98 16.60
N ARG A 108 0.19 -13.16 17.11
CA ARG A 108 0.73 -14.24 16.28
C ARG A 108 -0.28 -14.71 15.23
N THR A 109 -1.52 -14.99 15.62
CA THR A 109 -2.57 -15.40 14.68
C THR A 109 -2.81 -14.34 13.62
N LEU A 110 -2.89 -13.07 14.02
CA LEU A 110 -3.10 -11.94 13.12
C LEU A 110 -2.00 -11.84 12.05
N ILE A 111 -0.73 -11.93 12.47
CA ILE A 111 0.43 -11.87 11.57
C ILE A 111 0.44 -13.07 10.63
N THR A 112 0.16 -14.28 11.13
CA THR A 112 0.12 -15.49 10.30
C THR A 112 -0.96 -15.38 9.22
N ASN A 113 -2.18 -14.99 9.61
CA ASN A 113 -3.29 -14.82 8.66
C ASN A 113 -2.98 -13.73 7.63
N GLY A 114 -2.43 -12.60 8.07
CA GLY A 114 -2.03 -11.52 7.19
C GLY A 114 -1.00 -11.95 6.14
N LYS A 115 0.01 -12.73 6.54
CA LYS A 115 1.00 -13.30 5.60
C LYS A 115 0.34 -14.21 4.57
N GLN A 116 -0.56 -15.09 5.01
CA GLN A 116 -1.28 -15.99 4.10
C GLN A 116 -2.15 -15.20 3.11
N MET A 117 -2.86 -14.17 3.56
CA MET A 117 -3.64 -13.31 2.68
C MET A 117 -2.78 -12.60 1.65
N ILE A 118 -1.65 -12.03 2.05
CA ILE A 118 -0.72 -11.38 1.12
C ILE A 118 -0.19 -12.40 0.11
N GLU A 119 0.18 -13.62 0.55
CA GLU A 119 0.67 -14.65 -0.36
C GLU A 119 -0.39 -15.08 -1.38
N LEU A 120 -1.66 -15.15 -1.00
CA LEU A 120 -2.76 -15.37 -1.94
C LEU A 120 -2.84 -14.26 -3.01
N GLY A 121 -2.70 -12.99 -2.61
CA GLY A 121 -2.64 -11.88 -3.56
C GLY A 121 -1.40 -11.95 -4.48
N MET A 122 -0.24 -12.35 -3.92
CA MET A 122 0.99 -12.54 -4.68
C MET A 122 0.89 -13.68 -5.69
N MET A 123 0.19 -14.76 -5.37
CA MET A 123 -0.07 -15.86 -6.32
C MET A 123 -0.83 -15.35 -7.54
N LYS A 124 -1.89 -14.55 -7.34
CA LYS A 124 -2.68 -13.94 -8.42
C LYS A 124 -1.82 -13.00 -9.29
N ALA A 125 -0.99 -12.18 -8.66
CA ALA A 125 -0.09 -11.28 -9.36
C ALA A 125 0.95 -12.03 -10.22
N ARG A 126 1.53 -13.12 -9.69
CA ARG A 126 2.45 -13.97 -10.46
C ARG A 126 1.78 -14.63 -11.65
N GLU A 127 0.53 -15.07 -11.49
CA GLU A 127 -0.24 -15.64 -12.60
C GLU A 127 -0.52 -14.61 -13.70
N ALA A 128 -0.95 -13.40 -13.32
CA ALA A 128 -1.14 -12.29 -14.26
C ALA A 128 0.16 -11.93 -15.01
N GLU A 129 1.29 -11.84 -14.28
CA GLU A 129 2.60 -11.54 -14.86
C GLU A 129 3.03 -12.62 -15.87
N GLN A 130 2.87 -13.90 -15.54
CA GLN A 130 3.18 -15.00 -16.45
C GLN A 130 2.33 -14.96 -17.71
N LEU A 131 1.05 -14.62 -17.60
CA LEU A 131 0.16 -14.49 -18.75
C LEU A 131 0.55 -13.30 -19.64
N LEU A 132 0.88 -12.16 -19.05
CA LEU A 132 1.33 -10.98 -19.77
C LEU A 132 2.67 -11.19 -20.47
N LEU A 133 3.62 -11.88 -19.81
CA LEU A 133 4.90 -12.27 -20.43
C LEU A 133 4.68 -13.16 -21.66
N ARG A 134 3.75 -14.11 -21.58
CA ARG A 134 3.37 -14.93 -22.73
C ARG A 134 2.74 -14.09 -23.84
N ALA A 135 1.80 -13.23 -23.51
CA ALA A 135 1.12 -12.35 -24.47
C ALA A 135 2.12 -11.46 -25.24
N ARG A 136 3.09 -10.88 -24.54
CA ARG A 136 4.18 -10.06 -25.14
C ARG A 136 5.07 -10.83 -26.10
N ALA A 137 5.19 -12.15 -25.94
CA ALA A 137 5.94 -13.00 -26.87
C ALA A 137 5.12 -13.38 -28.11
N GLU A 138 3.79 -13.30 -28.05
CA GLU A 138 2.87 -13.83 -29.05
C GLU A 138 2.16 -12.77 -29.89
N PHE A 139 2.00 -11.55 -29.37
CA PHE A 139 1.18 -10.49 -29.98
C PHE A 139 1.95 -9.16 -30.03
N PRO A 140 1.64 -8.28 -31.01
CA PRO A 140 2.23 -6.96 -31.07
C PRO A 140 1.79 -6.09 -29.89
N ALA A 141 2.65 -5.15 -29.48
CA ALA A 141 2.45 -4.33 -28.29
C ALA A 141 1.11 -3.55 -28.30
N ASP A 142 0.68 -3.06 -29.47
CA ASP A 142 -0.57 -2.29 -29.60
C ASP A 142 -1.82 -3.11 -29.25
N SER A 143 -1.77 -4.42 -29.47
CA SER A 143 -2.85 -5.35 -29.10
C SER A 143 -2.91 -5.63 -27.59
N LEU A 144 -1.88 -5.27 -26.83
CA LEU A 144 -1.74 -5.58 -25.41
C LEU A 144 -2.11 -4.42 -24.47
N LEU A 145 -2.45 -3.25 -25.01
CA LEU A 145 -2.70 -2.03 -24.22
C LEU A 145 -3.73 -2.25 -23.10
N GLU A 146 -4.80 -3.00 -23.38
CA GLU A 146 -5.82 -3.31 -22.38
C GLU A 146 -5.30 -4.25 -21.28
N MET A 147 -4.55 -5.29 -21.64
CA MET A 147 -3.94 -6.21 -20.67
C MET A 147 -2.94 -5.48 -19.76
N GLU A 148 -2.14 -4.58 -20.32
CA GLU A 148 -1.17 -3.76 -19.57
C GLU A 148 -1.88 -2.82 -18.59
N ALA A 149 -3.02 -2.23 -19.00
CA ALA A 149 -3.82 -1.38 -18.13
C ALA A 149 -4.36 -2.16 -16.91
N TYR A 150 -5.00 -3.31 -17.13
CA TYR A 150 -5.47 -4.15 -16.02
C TYR A 150 -4.32 -4.65 -15.13
N TYR A 151 -3.14 -4.92 -15.70
CA TYR A 151 -1.99 -5.31 -14.90
C TYR A 151 -1.52 -4.19 -13.97
N LEU A 152 -1.57 -2.93 -14.41
CA LEU A 152 -1.27 -1.78 -13.55
C LEU A 152 -2.29 -1.64 -12.41
N GLU A 153 -3.58 -1.84 -12.70
CA GLU A 153 -4.65 -1.86 -11.69
C GLU A 153 -4.43 -2.99 -10.67
N LEU A 154 -4.05 -4.18 -11.13
CA LEU A 154 -3.71 -5.32 -10.29
C LEU A 154 -2.58 -4.99 -9.31
N GLN A 155 -1.52 -4.32 -9.76
CA GLN A 155 -0.42 -3.90 -8.87
C GLN A 155 -0.89 -2.90 -7.81
N GLN A 156 -1.83 -2.01 -8.17
CA GLN A 156 -2.43 -1.07 -7.23
C GLN A 156 -3.31 -1.80 -6.20
N HIS A 157 -4.16 -2.73 -6.63
CA HIS A 157 -4.99 -3.52 -5.71
C HIS A 157 -4.16 -4.46 -4.82
N LEU A 158 -3.02 -4.96 -5.30
CA LEU A 158 -2.06 -5.70 -4.47
C LEU A 158 -1.47 -4.83 -3.37
N THR A 159 -1.19 -3.56 -3.67
CA THR A 159 -0.72 -2.58 -2.71
C THR A 159 -1.81 -2.27 -1.67
N ASN A 160 -3.05 -2.11 -2.12
CA ASN A 160 -4.21 -1.92 -1.24
C ASN A 160 -4.40 -3.11 -0.29
N LEU A 161 -4.29 -4.35 -0.78
CA LEU A 161 -4.35 -5.56 0.05
C LEU A 161 -3.28 -5.56 1.13
N ARG A 162 -2.02 -5.25 0.78
CA ARG A 162 -0.90 -5.18 1.72
C ARG A 162 -1.17 -4.13 2.82
N LEU A 163 -1.66 -2.95 2.43
CA LEU A 163 -2.03 -1.88 3.36
C LEU A 163 -3.22 -2.28 4.25
N GLY A 164 -4.25 -2.91 3.69
CA GLY A 164 -5.39 -3.42 4.43
C GLY A 164 -5.02 -4.47 5.46
N VAL A 165 -4.11 -5.39 5.11
CA VAL A 165 -3.53 -6.35 6.06
C VAL A 165 -2.69 -5.64 7.12
N ALA A 166 -1.84 -4.68 6.74
CA ALA A 166 -0.96 -3.99 7.68
C ALA A 166 -1.73 -3.13 8.69
N HIS A 167 -2.74 -2.39 8.22
CA HIS A 167 -3.55 -1.48 9.03
C HIS A 167 -4.81 -2.14 9.62
N GLN A 168 -5.02 -3.43 9.38
CA GLN A 168 -6.20 -4.16 9.88
C GLN A 168 -7.52 -3.52 9.43
N SER A 169 -7.60 -3.19 8.13
CA SER A 169 -8.78 -2.64 7.48
C SER A 169 -9.49 -3.74 6.67
N PRO A 170 -10.65 -4.25 7.14
CA PRO A 170 -11.38 -5.30 6.44
C PRO A 170 -11.78 -4.91 5.01
N ASP A 171 -12.12 -3.64 4.76
CA ASP A 171 -12.50 -3.16 3.44
C ASP A 171 -11.33 -3.19 2.46
N TYR A 172 -10.11 -2.86 2.91
CA TYR A 172 -8.91 -2.97 2.08
C TYR A 172 -8.38 -4.39 1.95
N GLN A 173 -8.74 -5.27 2.87
CA GLN A 173 -8.48 -6.71 2.74
C GLN A 173 -9.42 -7.36 1.72
N TRP A 174 -10.67 -6.90 1.68
CA TRP A 174 -11.74 -7.44 0.86
C TRP A 174 -12.05 -6.55 -0.34
N TRP A 175 -12.94 -5.56 -0.20
CA TRP A 175 -13.46 -4.75 -1.31
C TRP A 175 -12.39 -4.09 -2.19
N HIS A 176 -11.31 -3.57 -1.60
CA HIS A 176 -10.22 -2.95 -2.34
C HIS A 176 -8.98 -3.85 -2.48
N GLY A 177 -9.08 -5.12 -2.04
CA GLY A 177 -8.00 -6.08 -1.97
C GLY A 177 -8.30 -7.34 -2.79
N GLN A 178 -8.68 -8.43 -2.11
CA GLN A 178 -8.78 -9.76 -2.73
C GLN A 178 -9.76 -9.83 -3.93
N PRO A 179 -11.05 -9.50 -3.79
CA PRO A 179 -11.97 -9.39 -4.92
C PRO A 179 -11.51 -8.51 -6.08
N ALA A 180 -10.88 -7.36 -5.79
CA ALA A 180 -10.40 -6.46 -6.83
C ALA A 180 -9.27 -7.11 -7.64
N LEU A 181 -8.32 -7.77 -6.95
CA LEU A 181 -7.28 -8.59 -7.59
C LEU A 181 -7.84 -9.73 -8.44
N ASP A 182 -8.91 -10.38 -7.98
CA ASP A 182 -9.59 -11.42 -8.75
C ASP A 182 -10.21 -10.85 -10.02
N GLY A 183 -10.86 -9.69 -9.91
CA GLY A 183 -11.42 -8.96 -11.05
C GLY A 183 -10.36 -8.66 -12.10
N ASP A 184 -9.25 -8.01 -11.71
CA ASP A 184 -8.18 -7.64 -12.64
C ASP A 184 -7.57 -8.88 -13.31
N LEU A 185 -7.32 -9.96 -12.56
CA LEU A 185 -6.80 -11.21 -13.13
C LEU A 185 -7.77 -11.83 -14.14
N LEU A 186 -9.07 -11.81 -13.87
CA LEU A 186 -10.09 -12.29 -14.80
C LEU A 186 -10.15 -11.42 -16.07
N HIS A 187 -10.03 -10.10 -15.93
CA HIS A 187 -9.97 -9.19 -17.06
C HIS A 187 -8.73 -9.45 -17.95
N ILE A 188 -7.55 -9.64 -17.35
CA ILE A 188 -6.32 -9.98 -18.08
C ILE A 188 -6.47 -11.32 -18.83
N LYS A 189 -7.05 -12.34 -18.18
CA LYS A 189 -7.36 -13.63 -18.82
C LYS A 189 -8.33 -13.49 -19.97
N GLY A 190 -9.40 -12.73 -19.78
CA GLY A 190 -10.40 -12.47 -20.82
C GLY A 190 -9.80 -11.77 -22.04
N ALA A 191 -8.99 -10.73 -21.82
CA ALA A 191 -8.31 -10.01 -22.90
C ALA A 191 -7.34 -10.91 -23.67
N TYR A 192 -6.57 -11.76 -22.98
CA TYR A 192 -5.71 -12.74 -23.62
C TYR A 192 -6.48 -13.74 -24.48
N ASP A 193 -7.59 -14.29 -23.96
CA ASP A 193 -8.42 -15.25 -24.67
C ASP A 193 -9.04 -14.63 -25.94
N LEU A 194 -9.40 -13.34 -25.91
CA LEU A 194 -9.89 -12.62 -27.08
C LEU A 194 -8.82 -12.52 -28.17
N LEU A 195 -7.58 -12.17 -27.82
CA LEU A 195 -6.46 -12.12 -28.76
C LEU A 195 -6.20 -13.48 -29.41
N GLN A 196 -6.25 -14.55 -28.62
CA GLN A 196 -6.09 -15.91 -29.11
C GLN A 196 -7.17 -16.29 -30.13
N ARG A 197 -8.43 -15.93 -29.85
CA ARG A 197 -9.54 -16.20 -30.76
C ARG A 197 -9.42 -15.41 -32.06
N GLN A 198 -9.01 -14.14 -31.99
CA GLN A 198 -8.79 -13.32 -33.19
C GLN A 198 -7.72 -13.94 -34.09
N ARG A 199 -6.57 -14.32 -33.53
CA ARG A 199 -5.50 -15.00 -34.28
C ARG A 199 -5.94 -16.31 -34.93
N ALA A 200 -6.86 -17.05 -34.30
CA ALA A 200 -7.35 -18.32 -34.85
C ALA A 200 -8.36 -18.16 -36.00
N LEU A 201 -8.89 -16.95 -36.20
CA LEU A 201 -9.83 -16.62 -37.28
C LEU A 201 -9.15 -16.00 -38.50
N GLU A 202 -7.87 -15.64 -38.40
CA GLU A 202 -7.00 -15.15 -39.47
C GLU A 202 -6.30 -16.31 -40.20
#